data_AF-A0A3N6NL18-F1
#
_entry.id   AF-A0A3N6NL18-F1
#
_cell.length_a   1.000
_cell.length_b   1.000
_cell.length_c   1.000
_cell.angle_alpha   90.00
_cell.angle_beta   90.00
_cell.angle_gamma   90.00
#
_symmetry.space_group_name_H-M   'P 1'
#
loop_
_entity.id
_entity.type
_entity.pdbx_description
1 polymer ?
#
loop_
_entity_poly.entity_id
_entity_poly.type
_entity_poly.pdbx_seq_one_letter_code
_entity_poly.pdbx_strand_id
1 'polypeptide(L)'
;MKSTGKKIITTDFDDQQIYREEQKIYHHFLELVLTESIDQIIERFRILFTRCSPYRIPEISTALSKIIQLPECQEKFNYLLNRCCYILINHQQLPQDKKNVLKQLMNLFEQAIDKYDSSYDRPRLTKKMLELVKGFTQSQQYLSLKRMVEVINISSANHTHDPLNQPLKNLNSHYPYLYKYLLITPNSSKEHQQAIRKMQVEKQQKYEIDLSHYVSHQARLQVSQVKKSTSAKNPTLLSNDELLLSIKQFVGKVEGNETYRNYAKRFLAYTTVPQSYHLFKHSFYEYLSSSFDVESHHIQVHFKNKLYHYLRSIMSERNDELLNESLMMKTCHKLLSFFIVHSSKKSQHFFFINLIGNLGPVITTGLLLKILLVCQQLKPNLEKRFALLFKHYQFSTQKKVQWLVKVLENMQIALSTNFGRIDLSFFS
;
A
#
# COMPACT_ATOMS: atom_id res chain seq x y z
N MET A 1 44.10 -20.15 33.23
CA MET A 1 44.49 -20.53 31.86
C MET A 1 43.25 -20.60 30.99
N LYS A 2 43.34 -19.99 29.80
CA LYS A 2 42.25 -19.69 28.87
C LYS A 2 41.65 -20.95 28.23
N SER A 3 40.34 -20.99 28.04
CA SER A 3 39.73 -21.52 26.81
C SER A 3 38.40 -20.82 26.54
N THR A 4 38.51 -19.76 25.74
CA THR A 4 37.45 -19.04 25.01
C THR A 4 36.80 -19.98 23.99
N GLY A 5 35.48 -20.04 23.90
CA GLY A 5 34.70 -19.13 23.06
C GLY A 5 34.64 -19.60 21.61
N LYS A 6 33.64 -20.43 21.25
CA LYS A 6 33.29 -20.73 19.85
C LYS A 6 31.83 -21.21 19.72
N LYS A 7 30.90 -20.27 19.84
CA LYS A 7 29.53 -20.35 19.32
C LYS A 7 29.10 -18.89 19.16
N ILE A 8 28.68 -18.48 17.95
CA ILE A 8 27.85 -17.30 17.60
C ILE A 8 28.16 -16.73 16.18
N ILE A 9 29.26 -17.10 15.49
CA ILE A 9 29.57 -16.48 14.17
C ILE A 9 28.98 -17.22 12.95
N THR A 10 28.53 -18.48 13.08
CA THR A 10 28.18 -19.31 11.91
C THR A 10 26.79 -19.09 11.30
N THR A 11 25.82 -18.51 12.02
CA THR A 11 24.43 -18.41 11.53
C THR A 11 24.21 -17.30 10.50
N ASP A 12 24.92 -16.18 10.61
CA ASP A 12 24.72 -14.99 9.75
C ASP A 12 25.34 -15.16 8.33
N PHE A 13 26.41 -15.96 8.24
CA PHE A 13 27.11 -16.23 6.97
C PHE A 13 26.30 -17.21 6.09
N ASP A 14 25.72 -18.25 6.70
CA ASP A 14 24.87 -19.21 6.01
C ASP A 14 23.59 -18.54 5.49
N ASP A 15 22.97 -17.63 6.25
CA ASP A 15 21.76 -16.92 5.81
C ASP A 15 22.01 -15.99 4.61
N GLN A 16 23.16 -15.31 4.56
CA GLN A 16 23.54 -14.49 3.40
C GLN A 16 23.85 -15.34 2.16
N GLN A 17 24.47 -16.50 2.34
CA GLN A 17 24.76 -17.42 1.24
C GLN A 17 23.46 -18.04 0.69
N ILE A 18 22.54 -18.42 1.56
CA ILE A 18 21.21 -18.93 1.19
C ILE A 18 20.44 -17.88 0.41
N TYR A 19 20.41 -16.64 0.90
CA TYR A 19 19.76 -15.54 0.22
C TYR A 19 20.29 -15.37 -1.22
N ARG A 20 21.60 -15.50 -1.44
CA ARG A 20 22.18 -15.45 -2.79
C ARG A 20 21.70 -16.58 -3.69
N GLU A 21 21.60 -17.80 -3.17
CA GLU A 21 21.11 -18.94 -3.96
C GLU A 21 19.60 -18.82 -4.26
N GLU A 22 18.79 -18.31 -3.31
CA GLU A 22 17.37 -18.00 -3.55
C GLU A 22 17.20 -16.93 -4.64
N GLN A 23 18.00 -15.85 -4.60
CA GLN A 23 17.94 -14.78 -5.60
C GLN A 23 18.24 -15.29 -7.01
N LYS A 24 19.18 -16.22 -7.18
CA LYS A 24 19.45 -16.83 -8.50
C LYS A 24 18.21 -17.53 -9.05
N ILE A 25 17.52 -18.30 -8.21
CA ILE A 25 16.29 -19.02 -8.61
C ILE A 25 15.18 -18.02 -8.94
N TYR A 26 15.00 -16.97 -8.13
CA TYR A 26 13.99 -15.95 -8.40
C TYR A 26 14.26 -15.16 -9.68
N HIS A 27 15.51 -14.75 -9.90
CA HIS A 27 15.91 -14.02 -11.10
C HIS A 27 15.66 -14.86 -12.34
N HIS A 28 16.04 -16.13 -12.30
CA HIS A 28 15.78 -17.08 -13.37
C HIS A 28 14.29 -17.20 -13.72
N PHE A 29 13.40 -17.34 -12.72
CA PHE A 29 11.96 -17.37 -12.99
C PHE A 29 11.41 -16.03 -13.51
N LEU A 30 12.00 -14.90 -13.12
CA LEU A 30 11.65 -13.59 -13.66
C LEU A 30 12.07 -13.46 -15.13
N GLU A 31 13.23 -13.96 -15.52
CA GLU A 31 13.70 -13.98 -16.91
C GLU A 31 12.85 -14.91 -17.78
N LEU A 32 12.53 -16.12 -17.29
CA LEU A 32 11.66 -17.06 -17.98
C LEU A 32 10.29 -16.45 -18.28
N VAL A 33 9.75 -15.74 -17.30
CA VAL A 33 8.49 -15.01 -17.41
C VAL A 33 8.51 -13.94 -18.51
N LEU A 34 9.67 -13.37 -18.84
CA LEU A 34 9.80 -12.36 -19.89
C LEU A 34 10.05 -12.97 -21.29
N THR A 35 10.47 -14.23 -21.36
CA THR A 35 11.03 -14.83 -22.57
C THR A 35 10.26 -16.05 -23.08
N GLU A 36 9.47 -16.71 -22.24
CA GLU A 36 8.78 -17.97 -22.57
C GLU A 36 7.27 -17.91 -22.31
N SER A 37 6.54 -18.81 -22.97
CA SER A 37 5.10 -18.98 -22.72
C SER A 37 4.84 -19.63 -21.37
N ILE A 38 3.66 -19.40 -20.80
CA ILE A 38 3.33 -19.89 -19.46
C ILE A 38 3.39 -21.42 -19.34
N ASP A 39 2.98 -22.15 -20.37
CA ASP A 39 3.03 -23.62 -20.36
C ASP A 39 4.49 -24.12 -20.37
N GLN A 40 5.40 -23.43 -21.06
CA GLN A 40 6.84 -23.73 -21.02
C GLN A 40 7.44 -23.46 -19.64
N ILE A 41 7.03 -22.37 -18.99
CA ILE A 41 7.50 -22.03 -17.64
C ILE A 41 6.97 -23.03 -16.61
N ILE A 42 5.72 -23.47 -16.75
CA ILE A 42 5.12 -24.51 -15.91
C ILE A 42 5.84 -25.85 -16.09
N GLU A 43 6.22 -26.20 -17.32
CA GLU A 43 7.03 -27.40 -17.56
C GLU A 43 8.42 -27.28 -16.91
N ARG A 44 9.06 -26.12 -17.01
CA ARG A 44 10.33 -25.85 -16.32
C ARG A 44 10.20 -25.92 -14.81
N PHE A 45 9.10 -25.40 -14.27
CA PHE A 45 8.77 -25.50 -12.85
C PHE A 45 8.62 -26.96 -12.43
N ARG A 46 7.93 -27.77 -13.23
CA ARG A 46 7.80 -29.22 -13.04
C ARG A 46 9.16 -29.93 -13.05
N ILE A 47 10.01 -29.63 -14.03
CA ILE A 47 11.35 -30.23 -14.14
C ILE A 47 12.19 -29.92 -12.89
N LEU A 48 12.19 -28.66 -12.46
CA LEU A 48 13.02 -28.18 -11.35
C LEU A 48 12.51 -28.66 -9.99
N PHE A 49 11.20 -28.55 -9.72
CA PHE A 49 10.65 -28.78 -8.38
C PHE A 49 10.06 -30.17 -8.14
N THR A 50 9.59 -30.88 -9.18
CA THR A 50 8.84 -32.13 -8.99
C THR A 50 9.43 -33.35 -9.70
N ARG A 51 10.17 -33.16 -10.80
CA ARG A 51 10.87 -34.27 -11.47
C ARG A 51 12.33 -34.44 -11.05
N CYS A 52 12.98 -33.39 -10.54
CA CYS A 52 14.42 -33.39 -10.21
C CYS A 52 15.28 -33.96 -11.35
N SER A 53 14.91 -33.62 -12.59
CA SER A 53 15.63 -34.00 -13.81
C SER A 53 16.70 -32.95 -14.11
N PRO A 54 17.79 -33.28 -14.83
CA PRO A 54 18.81 -32.31 -15.22
C PRO A 54 18.18 -31.04 -15.79
N TYR A 55 18.40 -29.92 -15.09
CA TYR A 55 17.85 -28.63 -15.49
C TYR A 55 18.76 -28.01 -16.56
N ARG A 56 18.16 -27.33 -17.53
CA ARG A 56 18.87 -26.73 -18.67
C ARG A 56 19.97 -25.76 -18.24
N ILE A 57 19.81 -25.12 -17.08
CA ILE A 57 20.79 -24.21 -16.48
C ILE A 57 21.34 -24.87 -15.20
N PRO A 58 22.56 -25.45 -15.25
CA PRO A 58 23.13 -26.19 -14.11
C PRO A 58 23.20 -25.35 -12.84
N GLU A 59 23.53 -24.07 -12.97
CA GLU A 59 23.67 -23.13 -11.84
C GLU A 59 22.39 -23.03 -10.99
N ILE A 60 21.21 -23.07 -11.61
CA ILE A 60 19.92 -23.02 -10.92
C ILE A 60 19.64 -24.32 -10.17
N SER A 61 19.97 -25.47 -10.78
CA SER A 61 19.85 -26.76 -10.12
C SER A 61 20.83 -26.90 -8.93
N THR A 62 22.03 -26.33 -9.05
CA THR A 62 23.03 -26.28 -7.97
C THR A 62 22.58 -25.36 -6.84
N ALA A 63 22.04 -24.18 -7.17
CA ALA A 63 21.49 -23.24 -6.19
C ALA A 63 20.37 -23.89 -5.37
N LEU A 64 19.45 -24.57 -6.04
CA LEU A 64 18.35 -25.30 -5.39
C LEU A 64 18.89 -26.46 -4.52
N SER A 65 19.86 -27.21 -5.02
CA SER A 65 20.47 -28.32 -4.26
C SER A 65 21.13 -27.83 -2.96
N LYS A 66 21.81 -26.68 -2.99
CA LYS A 66 22.40 -26.06 -1.79
C LYS A 66 21.34 -25.70 -0.75
N ILE A 67 20.20 -25.16 -1.17
CA ILE A 67 19.08 -24.82 -0.26
C ILE A 67 18.49 -26.09 0.36
N ILE A 68 18.29 -27.13 -0.44
CA ILE A 68 17.71 -28.41 0.02
C ILE A 68 18.65 -29.13 1.00
N GLN A 69 19.97 -28.96 0.90
CA GLN A 69 20.93 -29.68 1.74
C GLN A 69 21.03 -29.15 3.17
N LEU A 70 20.47 -27.97 3.47
CA LEU A 70 20.59 -27.34 4.79
C LEU A 70 19.80 -28.06 5.88
N PRO A 71 20.27 -28.01 7.13
CA PRO A 71 19.45 -28.34 8.29
C PRO A 71 18.28 -27.34 8.39
N GLU A 72 17.09 -27.83 8.75
CA GLU A 72 15.87 -27.01 8.93
C GLU A 72 15.39 -26.26 7.66
N CYS A 73 15.65 -26.81 6.47
CA CYS A 73 15.30 -26.17 5.19
C CYS A 73 13.79 -26.12 4.86
N GLN A 74 12.90 -26.78 5.62
CA GLN A 74 11.47 -26.86 5.28
C GLN A 74 10.80 -25.48 5.20
N GLU A 75 11.02 -24.61 6.17
CA GLU A 75 10.38 -23.29 6.20
C GLU A 75 10.90 -22.39 5.07
N LYS A 76 12.22 -22.35 4.87
CA LYS A 76 12.87 -21.60 3.79
C LYS A 76 12.43 -22.10 2.42
N PHE A 77 12.35 -23.41 2.24
CA PHE A 77 11.83 -24.02 1.01
C PHE A 77 10.38 -23.64 0.75
N ASN A 78 9.53 -23.62 1.78
CA ASN A 78 8.14 -23.18 1.65
C ASN A 78 8.06 -21.73 1.15
N TYR A 79 8.91 -20.83 1.66
CA TYR A 79 8.98 -19.45 1.19
C TYR A 79 9.50 -19.33 -0.24
N LEU A 80 10.57 -20.06 -0.58
CA LEU A 80 11.14 -20.12 -1.93
C LEU A 80 10.09 -20.57 -2.96
N LEU A 81 9.45 -21.71 -2.70
CA LEU A 81 8.49 -22.32 -3.62
C LEU A 81 7.25 -21.44 -3.77
N ASN A 82 6.76 -20.87 -2.68
CA ASN A 82 5.65 -19.91 -2.69
C ASN A 82 5.99 -18.67 -3.52
N ARG A 83 7.20 -18.11 -3.35
CA ARG A 83 7.64 -16.93 -4.11
C ARG A 83 7.72 -17.23 -5.60
N CYS A 84 8.22 -18.40 -5.99
CA CYS A 84 8.24 -18.85 -7.39
C CYS A 84 6.81 -18.97 -7.95
N CYS A 85 5.87 -19.56 -7.22
CA CYS A 85 4.45 -19.59 -7.62
C CYS A 85 3.89 -18.19 -7.85
N TYR A 86 4.16 -17.24 -6.94
CA TYR A 86 3.72 -15.86 -7.08
C TYR A 86 4.35 -15.12 -8.26
N ILE A 87 5.59 -15.44 -8.65
CA ILE A 87 6.21 -14.86 -9.86
C ILE A 87 5.38 -15.24 -11.10
N LEU A 88 5.05 -16.53 -11.25
CA LEU A 88 4.23 -17.03 -12.37
C LEU A 88 2.81 -16.46 -12.33
N ILE A 89 2.16 -16.45 -11.16
CA ILE A 89 0.77 -15.95 -11.01
C ILE A 89 0.71 -14.44 -11.26
N ASN A 90 1.66 -13.66 -10.72
CA ASN A 90 1.63 -12.20 -10.85
C ASN A 90 2.04 -11.72 -12.24
N HIS A 91 2.75 -12.55 -13.02
CA HIS A 91 3.02 -12.23 -14.40
C HIS A 91 1.77 -12.15 -15.26
N GLN A 92 0.83 -13.08 -15.04
CA GLN A 92 -0.43 -13.09 -15.76
C GLN A 92 -1.23 -11.83 -15.42
N GLN A 93 -1.81 -11.18 -16.43
CA GLN A 93 -2.59 -9.95 -16.21
C GLN A 93 -4.05 -10.29 -15.93
N LEU A 94 -4.63 -11.22 -16.70
CA LEU A 94 -6.04 -11.57 -16.62
C LEU A 94 -6.34 -12.55 -15.46
N PRO A 95 -7.47 -12.40 -14.75
CA PRO A 95 -7.87 -13.31 -13.69
C PRO A 95 -8.02 -14.78 -14.12
N GLN A 96 -8.46 -15.03 -15.36
CA GLN A 96 -8.58 -16.40 -15.89
C GLN A 96 -7.21 -17.03 -16.15
N ASP A 97 -6.23 -16.27 -16.62
CA ASP A 97 -4.87 -16.77 -16.82
C ASP A 97 -4.20 -17.06 -15.47
N LYS A 98 -4.43 -16.19 -14.47
CA LYS A 98 -4.03 -16.47 -13.07
C LYS A 98 -4.65 -17.76 -12.53
N LYS A 99 -5.94 -17.96 -12.81
CA LYS A 99 -6.66 -19.19 -12.44
C LYS A 99 -6.05 -20.41 -13.11
N ASN A 100 -5.77 -20.33 -14.40
CA ASN A 100 -5.20 -21.42 -15.19
C ASN A 100 -3.82 -21.79 -14.65
N VAL A 101 -2.95 -20.81 -14.42
CA VAL A 101 -1.63 -21.02 -13.80
C VAL A 101 -1.76 -21.66 -12.43
N LEU A 102 -2.64 -21.15 -11.58
CA LEU A 102 -2.83 -21.66 -10.23
C LEU A 102 -3.36 -23.09 -10.22
N LYS A 103 -4.30 -23.42 -11.12
CA LYS A 103 -4.79 -24.79 -11.32
C LYS A 103 -3.69 -25.72 -11.81
N GLN A 104 -2.89 -25.28 -12.80
CA GLN A 104 -1.76 -26.07 -13.30
C GLN A 104 -0.73 -26.33 -12.18
N LEU A 105 -0.38 -25.31 -11.39
CA LEU A 105 0.52 -25.45 -10.24
C LEU A 105 -0.04 -26.41 -9.17
N MET A 106 -1.33 -26.32 -8.83
CA MET A 106 -1.94 -27.26 -7.87
C MET A 106 -1.90 -28.70 -8.37
N ASN A 107 -2.25 -28.93 -9.64
CA ASN A 107 -2.17 -30.25 -10.26
C ASN A 107 -0.72 -30.77 -10.25
N LEU A 108 0.29 -29.90 -10.45
CA LEU A 108 1.69 -30.31 -10.32
C LEU A 108 2.04 -30.78 -8.91
N PHE A 109 1.52 -30.13 -7.87
CA PHE A 109 1.78 -30.51 -6.49
C PHE A 109 1.05 -31.80 -6.11
N GLU A 110 -0.21 -31.97 -6.54
CA GLU A 110 -0.97 -33.21 -6.34
C GLU A 110 -0.27 -34.40 -7.00
N GLN A 111 0.14 -34.25 -8.27
CA GLN A 111 0.92 -35.28 -8.98
C GLN A 111 2.28 -35.57 -8.34
N ALA A 112 2.89 -34.59 -7.65
CA ALA A 112 4.15 -34.79 -6.95
C ALA A 112 3.96 -35.61 -5.67
N ILE A 113 2.83 -35.43 -4.97
CA ILE A 113 2.44 -36.22 -3.79
C ILE A 113 2.17 -37.67 -4.19
N ASP A 114 1.36 -37.89 -5.23
CA ASP A 114 1.04 -39.25 -5.70
C ASP A 114 2.30 -40.03 -6.09
N LYS A 115 3.30 -39.34 -6.65
CA LYS A 115 4.61 -39.90 -7.00
C LYS A 115 5.51 -40.19 -5.80
N TYR A 116 5.35 -39.45 -4.71
CA TYR A 116 6.07 -39.70 -3.46
C TYR A 116 5.57 -41.01 -2.82
N ASP A 117 4.24 -41.19 -2.76
CA ASP A 117 3.63 -42.35 -2.10
C ASP A 117 3.77 -43.67 -2.91
N SER A 118 4.12 -43.58 -4.20
CA SER A 118 4.22 -44.73 -5.13
C SER A 118 5.65 -45.20 -5.47
N SER A 119 6.70 -44.60 -4.93
CA SER A 119 8.08 -44.86 -5.37
C SER A 119 9.06 -45.20 -4.24
N TYR A 120 9.52 -46.47 -4.21
CA TYR A 120 10.50 -46.95 -3.24
C TYR A 120 11.99 -46.74 -3.66
N ASP A 121 12.30 -46.58 -4.95
CA ASP A 121 13.69 -46.58 -5.51
C ASP A 121 14.22 -45.23 -6.06
N ARG A 122 13.90 -44.09 -5.42
CA ARG A 122 14.36 -42.77 -5.91
C ARG A 122 15.68 -42.30 -5.30
N PRO A 123 16.49 -41.50 -6.03
CA PRO A 123 17.66 -40.84 -5.48
C PRO A 123 17.32 -40.00 -4.23
N ARG A 124 18.24 -39.98 -3.25
CA ARG A 124 18.04 -39.31 -1.95
C ARG A 124 17.62 -37.84 -2.07
N LEU A 125 18.22 -37.10 -3.00
CA LEU A 125 17.89 -35.69 -3.23
C LEU A 125 16.46 -35.52 -3.76
N THR A 126 16.04 -36.38 -4.69
CA THR A 126 14.68 -36.40 -5.24
C THR A 126 13.65 -36.73 -4.17
N LYS A 127 13.96 -37.70 -3.29
CA LYS A 127 13.09 -38.05 -2.17
C LYS A 127 12.93 -36.87 -1.20
N LYS A 128 14.04 -36.24 -0.81
CA LYS A 128 14.02 -35.04 0.06
C LYS A 128 13.24 -33.89 -0.59
N MET A 129 13.39 -33.70 -1.89
CA MET A 129 12.64 -32.66 -2.62
C MET A 129 11.13 -32.91 -2.61
N LEU A 130 10.70 -34.14 -2.92
CA LEU A 130 9.28 -34.50 -2.89
C LEU A 130 8.70 -34.42 -1.48
N GLU A 131 9.48 -34.77 -0.45
CA GLU A 131 9.12 -34.57 0.95
C GLU A 131 8.94 -33.09 1.29
N LEU A 132 9.85 -32.22 0.84
CA LEU A 132 9.74 -30.77 1.01
C LEU A 132 8.51 -30.20 0.29
N VAL A 133 8.20 -30.67 -0.92
CA VAL A 133 6.98 -30.31 -1.66
C VAL A 133 5.72 -30.81 -0.92
N LYS A 134 5.74 -32.02 -0.36
CA LYS A 134 4.66 -32.56 0.48
C LYS A 134 4.45 -31.67 1.72
N GLY A 135 5.53 -31.31 2.43
CA GLY A 135 5.49 -30.36 3.54
C GLY A 135 4.99 -28.97 3.14
N PHE A 136 5.32 -28.49 1.94
CA PHE A 136 4.77 -27.26 1.40
C PHE A 136 3.25 -27.32 1.24
N THR A 137 2.69 -28.43 0.73
CA THR A 137 1.23 -28.56 0.58
C THR A 137 0.44 -28.58 1.90
N GLN A 138 1.13 -28.76 3.02
CA GLN A 138 0.56 -28.67 4.37
C GLN A 138 0.80 -27.30 5.04
N SER A 139 1.55 -26.41 4.38
CA SER A 139 1.96 -25.12 4.94
C SER A 139 0.90 -24.02 4.83
N GLN A 140 1.03 -22.98 5.66
CA GLN A 140 0.19 -21.77 5.58
C GLN A 140 0.34 -21.04 4.24
N GLN A 141 1.51 -21.12 3.62
CA GLN A 141 1.82 -20.55 2.31
C GLN A 141 0.96 -21.21 1.23
N TYR A 142 0.85 -22.54 1.23
CA TYR A 142 0.00 -23.26 0.28
C TYR A 142 -1.50 -23.10 0.56
N LEU A 143 -1.92 -23.06 1.83
CA LEU A 143 -3.30 -22.73 2.19
C LEU A 143 -3.70 -21.32 1.71
N SER A 144 -2.74 -20.39 1.63
CA SER A 144 -2.96 -19.05 1.07
C SER A 144 -3.15 -19.09 -0.45
N LEU A 145 -2.41 -19.97 -1.16
CA LEU A 145 -2.61 -20.22 -2.59
C LEU A 145 -3.97 -20.88 -2.87
N LYS A 146 -4.38 -21.88 -2.07
CA LYS A 146 -5.70 -22.52 -2.17
C LYS A 146 -6.85 -21.54 -1.97
N ARG A 147 -6.78 -20.71 -0.92
CA ARG A 147 -7.77 -19.64 -0.68
C ARG A 147 -7.86 -18.65 -1.83
N MET A 148 -6.75 -18.38 -2.53
CA MET A 148 -6.77 -17.55 -3.73
C MET A 148 -7.58 -18.17 -4.87
N VAL A 149 -7.55 -19.50 -5.04
CA VAL A 149 -8.40 -20.22 -6.00
C VAL A 149 -9.87 -20.06 -5.66
N GLU A 150 -10.23 -20.19 -4.39
CA GLU A 150 -11.63 -20.09 -3.92
C GLU A 150 -12.18 -18.68 -4.18
N VAL A 151 -11.38 -17.64 -3.91
CA VAL A 151 -11.71 -16.24 -4.22
C VAL A 151 -11.84 -15.99 -5.73
N ILE A 152 -10.96 -16.59 -6.55
CA ILE A 152 -11.02 -16.50 -8.02
C ILE A 152 -12.21 -17.30 -8.58
N ASN A 153 -12.59 -18.42 -7.96
CA ASN A 153 -13.75 -19.22 -8.35
C ASN A 153 -15.06 -18.46 -8.14
N ILE A 154 -15.21 -17.76 -6.99
CA ILE A 154 -16.32 -16.84 -6.72
C ILE A 154 -16.34 -15.69 -7.75
N SER A 155 -15.17 -15.27 -8.23
CA SER A 155 -15.03 -14.22 -9.26
C SER A 155 -15.32 -14.71 -10.69
N SER A 156 -15.53 -16.01 -10.89
CA SER A 156 -15.76 -16.63 -12.21
C SER A 156 -17.16 -17.24 -12.38
N ALA A 157 -18.02 -17.12 -11.37
CA ALA A 157 -19.47 -17.21 -11.55
C ALA A 157 -19.97 -15.82 -12.00
N ASN A 158 -20.20 -15.70 -13.30
CA ASN A 158 -20.82 -14.57 -13.99
C ASN A 158 -20.04 -13.25 -13.97
N HIS A 159 -19.72 -12.78 -15.18
CA HIS A 159 -19.41 -11.37 -15.45
C HIS A 159 -20.53 -10.50 -14.87
N THR A 160 -20.32 -9.97 -13.67
CA THR A 160 -21.03 -8.79 -13.21
C THR A 160 -20.20 -7.59 -13.64
N HIS A 161 -20.80 -6.76 -14.48
CA HIS A 161 -20.30 -5.49 -15.00
C HIS A 161 -20.03 -4.42 -13.92
N ASP A 162 -19.76 -4.81 -12.67
CA ASP A 162 -19.61 -3.89 -11.54
C ASP A 162 -18.13 -3.70 -11.18
N PRO A 163 -17.50 -2.56 -11.52
CA PRO A 163 -16.14 -2.23 -11.13
C PRO A 163 -15.91 -2.35 -9.61
N LEU A 164 -16.97 -2.16 -8.82
CA LEU A 164 -16.91 -2.18 -7.36
C LEU A 164 -16.67 -3.59 -6.80
N ASN A 165 -16.94 -4.65 -7.54
CA ASN A 165 -16.68 -6.03 -7.07
C ASN A 165 -15.23 -6.48 -7.29
N GLN A 166 -14.40 -5.68 -7.94
CA GLN A 166 -12.98 -5.99 -8.12
C GLN A 166 -12.16 -5.81 -6.83
N PRO A 167 -11.04 -6.53 -6.65
CA PRO A 167 -10.11 -6.29 -5.54
C PRO A 167 -9.49 -4.89 -5.55
N LEU A 168 -9.22 -4.33 -4.37
CA LEU A 168 -8.58 -3.00 -4.22
C LEU A 168 -7.21 -2.93 -4.89
N LYS A 169 -6.41 -4.01 -4.87
CA LYS A 169 -5.08 -4.06 -5.51
C LYS A 169 -5.07 -3.69 -7.00
N ASN A 170 -6.21 -3.83 -7.68
CA ASN A 170 -6.33 -3.45 -9.09
C ASN A 170 -6.18 -1.93 -9.28
N LEU A 171 -6.40 -1.13 -8.22
CA LEU A 171 -6.20 0.31 -8.20
C LEU A 171 -4.77 0.73 -7.85
N ASN A 172 -3.80 -0.19 -7.76
CA ASN A 172 -2.40 0.15 -7.45
C ASN A 172 -1.83 1.25 -8.35
N SER A 173 -2.15 1.20 -9.65
CA SER A 173 -1.71 2.19 -10.64
C SER A 173 -2.46 3.52 -10.53
N HIS A 174 -3.62 3.57 -9.87
CA HIS A 174 -4.47 4.75 -9.76
C HIS A 174 -3.96 5.75 -8.70
N TYR A 175 -3.10 5.32 -7.77
CA TYR A 175 -2.64 6.15 -6.65
C TYR A 175 -1.13 6.45 -6.72
N PRO A 176 -0.66 7.32 -7.65
CA PRO A 176 0.76 7.66 -7.81
C PRO A 176 1.42 8.21 -6.54
N TYR A 177 0.71 8.91 -5.65
CA TYR A 177 1.24 9.35 -4.36
C TYR A 177 1.68 8.21 -3.43
N LEU A 178 1.25 6.97 -3.68
CA LEU A 178 1.61 5.80 -2.86
C LEU A 178 2.70 4.92 -3.49
N TYR A 179 3.10 5.16 -4.74
CA TYR A 179 3.98 4.26 -5.50
C TYR A 179 5.28 3.92 -4.78
N LYS A 180 5.98 4.93 -4.24
CA LYS A 180 7.18 4.74 -3.43
C LYS A 180 7.01 3.69 -2.33
N TYR A 181 5.84 3.61 -1.71
CA TYR A 181 5.59 2.71 -0.58
C TYR A 181 4.89 1.41 -0.99
N LEU A 182 4.20 1.39 -2.14
CA LEU A 182 3.54 0.20 -2.68
C LEU A 182 4.49 -0.67 -3.51
N LEU A 183 5.35 -0.06 -4.33
CA LEU A 183 6.15 -0.73 -5.35
C LEU A 183 7.60 -0.98 -4.92
N ILE A 184 8.16 -0.16 -4.02
CA ILE A 184 9.52 -0.36 -3.51
C ILE A 184 9.50 -1.34 -2.34
N THR A 185 10.37 -2.34 -2.40
CA THR A 185 10.64 -3.31 -1.33
C THR A 185 12.05 -3.09 -0.75
N PRO A 186 12.34 -3.57 0.47
CA PRO A 186 13.68 -3.44 1.07
C PRO A 186 14.82 -3.99 0.21
N ASN A 187 14.52 -4.94 -0.69
CA ASN A 187 15.49 -5.60 -1.55
C ASN A 187 15.57 -4.96 -2.96
N SER A 188 14.90 -3.82 -3.18
CA SER A 188 14.89 -3.15 -4.49
C SER A 188 16.24 -2.47 -4.79
N SER A 189 16.79 -2.71 -5.98
CA SER A 189 18.04 -2.08 -6.44
C SER A 189 17.90 -0.55 -6.52
N LYS A 190 19.03 0.17 -6.51
CA LYS A 190 19.02 1.64 -6.60
C LYS A 190 18.39 2.13 -7.90
N GLU A 191 18.66 1.45 -9.00
CA GLU A 191 18.13 1.72 -10.34
C GLU A 191 16.61 1.54 -10.36
N HIS A 192 16.11 0.43 -9.77
CA HIS A 192 14.68 0.19 -9.66
C HIS A 192 13.98 1.26 -8.80
N GLN A 193 14.59 1.66 -7.69
CA GLN A 193 14.07 2.75 -6.85
C GLN A 193 14.02 4.08 -7.61
N GLN A 194 15.03 4.39 -8.42
CA GLN A 194 15.05 5.60 -9.26
C GLN A 194 13.98 5.55 -10.35
N ALA A 195 13.81 4.41 -11.02
CA ALA A 195 12.77 4.22 -12.02
C ALA A 195 11.36 4.42 -11.44
N ILE A 196 11.08 3.85 -10.25
CA ILE A 196 9.79 4.07 -9.56
C ILE A 196 9.58 5.53 -9.20
N ARG A 197 10.62 6.23 -8.70
CA ARG A 197 10.51 7.66 -8.38
C ARG A 197 10.20 8.50 -9.61
N LYS A 198 10.86 8.21 -10.74
CA LYS A 198 10.59 8.90 -12.01
C LYS A 198 9.15 8.64 -12.49
N MET A 199 8.73 7.37 -12.52
CA MET A 199 7.36 6.99 -12.89
C MET A 199 6.32 7.65 -11.97
N GLN A 200 6.58 7.72 -10.67
CA GLN A 200 5.71 8.38 -9.71
C GLN A 200 5.52 9.87 -10.06
N VAL A 201 6.61 10.60 -10.31
CA VAL A 201 6.53 12.03 -10.68
C VAL A 201 5.75 12.23 -11.98
N GLU A 202 6.03 11.42 -13.01
CA GLU A 202 5.33 11.49 -14.30
C GLU A 202 3.82 11.23 -14.16
N LYS A 203 3.44 10.22 -13.37
CA LYS A 203 2.03 9.89 -13.13
C LYS A 203 1.31 10.93 -12.27
N GLN A 204 1.99 11.52 -11.28
CA GLN A 204 1.44 12.65 -10.51
C GLN A 204 1.17 13.84 -11.42
N GLN A 205 2.14 14.23 -12.26
CA GLN A 205 1.98 15.34 -13.19
C GLN A 205 0.83 15.11 -14.18
N LYS A 206 0.72 13.89 -14.72
CA LYS A 206 -0.39 13.54 -15.60
C LYS A 206 -1.74 13.66 -14.88
N TYR A 207 -1.86 13.11 -13.68
CA TYR A 207 -3.07 13.25 -12.87
C TYR A 207 -3.41 14.73 -12.61
N GLU A 208 -2.41 15.53 -12.29
CA GLU A 208 -2.55 16.96 -12.02
C GLU A 208 -3.08 17.74 -13.25
N ILE A 209 -2.54 17.44 -14.43
CA ILE A 209 -2.97 18.01 -15.72
C ILE A 209 -4.41 17.56 -16.04
N ASP A 210 -4.70 16.26 -15.95
CA ASP A 210 -6.01 15.70 -16.24
C ASP A 210 -7.09 16.29 -15.31
N LEU A 211 -6.77 16.48 -14.02
CA LEU A 211 -7.65 17.12 -13.03
C LEU A 211 -7.90 18.59 -13.36
N SER A 212 -6.85 19.35 -13.69
CA SER A 212 -6.98 20.75 -14.11
C SER A 212 -7.89 20.90 -15.33
N HIS A 213 -7.63 20.12 -16.39
CA HIS A 213 -8.46 20.14 -17.60
C HIS A 213 -9.92 19.82 -17.32
N TYR A 214 -10.18 18.78 -16.51
CA TYR A 214 -11.53 18.41 -16.14
C TYR A 214 -12.25 19.53 -15.38
N VAL A 215 -11.61 20.08 -14.36
CA VAL A 215 -12.19 21.12 -13.49
C VAL A 215 -12.42 22.44 -14.26
N SER A 216 -11.46 22.89 -15.08
CA SER A 216 -11.63 24.06 -15.95
C SER A 216 -12.71 23.85 -17.02
N HIS A 217 -12.90 22.63 -17.50
CA HIS A 217 -14.00 22.31 -18.40
C HIS A 217 -15.35 22.38 -17.69
N GLN A 218 -15.47 21.81 -16.48
CA GLN A 218 -16.70 21.88 -15.69
C GLN A 218 -17.08 23.32 -15.34
N ALA A 219 -16.12 24.16 -14.94
CA ALA A 219 -16.37 25.58 -14.67
C ALA A 219 -16.91 26.32 -15.91
N ARG A 220 -16.36 26.04 -17.10
CA ARG A 220 -16.83 26.65 -18.36
C ARG A 220 -18.26 26.23 -18.73
N LEU A 221 -18.61 24.96 -18.51
CA LEU A 221 -19.97 24.46 -18.74
C LEU A 221 -21.01 25.10 -17.81
N GLN A 222 -20.63 25.49 -16.59
CA GLN A 222 -21.54 26.19 -15.68
C GLN A 222 -21.80 27.65 -16.11
N VAL A 223 -20.81 28.29 -16.74
CA VAL A 223 -20.90 29.69 -17.19
C VAL A 223 -21.52 29.80 -18.59
N SER A 224 -21.32 28.81 -19.46
CA SER A 224 -21.77 28.81 -20.84
C SER A 224 -22.84 27.74 -21.03
N GLN A 225 -24.11 28.11 -21.31
CA GLN A 225 -25.20 27.18 -21.68
C GLN A 225 -24.97 26.47 -23.05
N VAL A 226 -23.72 26.19 -23.42
CA VAL A 226 -23.33 25.64 -24.72
C VAL A 226 -23.38 24.11 -24.67
N LYS A 227 -24.11 23.53 -25.62
CA LYS A 227 -24.34 22.08 -25.74
C LYS A 227 -23.02 21.30 -25.89
N LYS A 228 -22.95 20.20 -25.12
CA LYS A 228 -22.08 19.01 -25.18
C LYS A 228 -21.16 18.95 -26.42
N SER A 229 -19.93 19.45 -26.30
CA SER A 229 -18.80 18.95 -27.07
C SER A 229 -17.84 18.23 -26.12
N THR A 230 -17.39 17.05 -26.54
CA THR A 230 -16.52 16.07 -25.86
C THR A 230 -16.29 16.27 -24.34
N SER A 231 -17.10 15.59 -23.52
CA SER A 231 -16.94 15.56 -22.07
C SER A 231 -15.54 15.09 -21.69
N ALA A 232 -14.72 15.99 -21.13
CA ALA A 232 -13.52 15.58 -20.40
C ALA A 232 -13.93 14.49 -19.38
N LYS A 233 -13.19 13.39 -19.32
CA LYS A 233 -13.48 12.30 -18.37
C LYS A 233 -13.01 12.71 -16.99
N ASN A 234 -13.83 12.45 -15.97
CA ASN A 234 -13.43 12.63 -14.58
C ASN A 234 -12.21 11.73 -14.29
N PRO A 235 -11.05 12.28 -13.89
CA PRO A 235 -9.84 11.49 -13.64
C PRO A 235 -9.84 10.79 -12.27
N THR A 236 -10.90 10.96 -11.48
CA THR A 236 -11.08 10.36 -10.16
C THR A 236 -12.11 9.24 -10.18
N LEU A 237 -12.15 8.45 -9.11
CA LEU A 237 -13.20 7.45 -8.86
C LEU A 237 -14.40 8.02 -8.09
N LEU A 238 -14.42 9.33 -7.83
CA LEU A 238 -15.54 10.03 -7.19
C LEU A 238 -16.63 10.35 -8.21
N SER A 239 -17.86 10.52 -7.72
CA SER A 239 -18.89 11.17 -8.53
C SER A 239 -18.48 12.60 -8.87
N ASN A 240 -19.11 13.20 -9.89
CA ASN A 240 -18.82 14.60 -10.25
C ASN A 240 -19.12 15.56 -9.10
N ASP A 241 -20.20 15.32 -8.36
CA ASP A 241 -20.59 16.14 -7.22
C ASP A 241 -19.60 15.96 -6.06
N GLU A 242 -19.19 14.72 -5.77
CA GLU A 242 -18.17 14.43 -4.75
C GLU A 242 -16.84 15.11 -5.09
N LEU A 243 -16.41 15.07 -6.36
CA LEU A 243 -15.20 15.76 -6.81
C LEU A 243 -15.31 17.27 -6.64
N LEU A 244 -16.43 17.89 -7.04
CA LEU A 244 -16.64 19.32 -6.89
C LEU A 244 -16.64 19.74 -5.41
N LEU A 245 -17.26 18.94 -4.53
CA LEU A 245 -17.21 19.15 -3.08
C LEU A 245 -15.76 19.09 -2.55
N SER A 246 -14.98 18.09 -2.98
CA SER A 246 -13.56 17.99 -2.63
C SER A 246 -12.75 19.21 -3.10
N ILE A 247 -12.95 19.66 -4.34
CA ILE A 247 -12.26 20.83 -4.88
C ILE A 247 -12.63 22.09 -4.10
N LYS A 248 -13.93 22.32 -3.85
CA LYS A 248 -14.41 23.44 -3.04
C LYS A 248 -13.79 23.41 -1.63
N GLN A 249 -13.69 22.23 -1.02
CA GLN A 249 -13.10 22.08 0.31
C GLN A 249 -11.60 22.40 0.33
N PHE A 250 -10.84 21.92 -0.65
CA PHE A 250 -9.37 21.97 -0.60
C PHE A 250 -8.76 23.21 -1.28
N VAL A 251 -9.52 23.91 -2.12
CA VAL A 251 -9.09 25.11 -2.85
C VAL A 251 -9.88 26.35 -2.42
N GLY A 252 -11.15 26.18 -2.08
CA GLY A 252 -12.04 27.28 -1.74
C GLY A 252 -11.78 27.89 -0.36
N LYS A 253 -12.44 29.02 -0.12
CA LYS A 253 -12.41 29.77 1.15
C LYS A 253 -13.37 29.17 2.18
N VAL A 254 -12.99 28.04 2.77
CA VAL A 254 -13.83 27.28 3.72
C VAL A 254 -13.53 27.55 5.20
N GLU A 255 -12.50 28.34 5.51
CA GLU A 255 -12.12 28.69 6.89
C GLU A 255 -12.33 30.20 7.12
N GLY A 256 -13.58 30.62 7.34
CA GLY A 256 -13.88 32.03 7.63
C GLY A 256 -13.39 33.00 6.55
N ASN A 257 -13.72 32.71 5.28
CA ASN A 257 -13.22 33.39 4.07
C ASN A 257 -11.72 33.19 3.74
N GLU A 258 -11.04 32.24 4.40
CA GLU A 258 -9.67 31.85 4.05
C GLU A 258 -9.61 30.44 3.43
N THR A 259 -8.64 30.25 2.53
CA THR A 259 -8.25 28.91 2.08
C THR A 259 -7.44 28.21 3.17
N TYR A 260 -7.35 26.87 3.14
CA TYR A 260 -6.51 26.14 4.09
C TYR A 260 -5.05 26.59 4.11
N ARG A 261 -4.48 26.95 2.96
CA ARG A 261 -3.11 27.49 2.88
C ARG A 261 -2.97 28.80 3.63
N ASN A 262 -3.91 29.73 3.45
CA ASN A 262 -3.87 31.03 4.13
C ASN A 262 -4.11 30.88 5.62
N TYR A 263 -5.08 30.06 6.00
CA TYR A 263 -5.38 29.77 7.40
C TYR A 263 -4.19 29.13 8.13
N ALA A 264 -3.50 28.17 7.49
CA ALA A 264 -2.29 27.56 8.03
C ALA A 264 -1.13 28.56 8.15
N LYS A 265 -0.93 29.45 7.17
CA LYS A 265 0.08 30.52 7.24
C LYS A 265 -0.19 31.46 8.41
N ARG A 266 -1.44 31.87 8.61
CA ARG A 266 -1.86 32.72 9.73
C ARG A 266 -1.62 32.03 11.07
N PHE A 267 -1.97 30.75 11.18
CA PHE A 267 -1.67 29.95 12.36
C PHE A 267 -0.17 29.87 12.63
N LEU A 268 0.66 29.59 11.62
CA LEU A 268 2.11 29.51 11.76
C LEU A 268 2.72 30.86 12.16
N ALA A 269 2.22 31.98 11.63
CA ALA A 269 2.64 33.32 12.05
C ALA A 269 2.34 33.60 13.53
N TYR A 270 1.25 33.07 14.08
CA TYR A 270 1.00 33.13 15.52
C TYR A 270 2.00 32.28 16.32
N THR A 271 2.47 31.16 15.76
CA THR A 271 3.44 30.28 16.43
C THR A 271 4.88 30.82 16.49
N THR A 272 5.21 31.88 15.76
CA THR A 272 6.55 32.50 15.82
C THR A 272 6.77 33.32 17.08
N VAL A 273 5.70 33.74 17.76
CA VAL A 273 5.79 34.42 19.06
C VAL A 273 6.16 33.38 20.13
N PRO A 274 7.18 33.65 20.98
CA PRO A 274 7.56 32.77 22.08
C PRO A 274 6.36 32.42 22.96
N GLN A 275 6.02 31.14 23.02
CA GLN A 275 4.90 30.62 23.79
C GLN A 275 5.26 29.26 24.37
N SER A 276 4.58 28.89 25.45
CA SER A 276 4.72 27.55 26.01
C SER A 276 4.13 26.49 25.09
N TYR A 277 4.66 25.28 25.15
CA TYR A 277 4.13 24.14 24.41
C TYR A 277 2.66 23.85 24.77
N HIS A 278 2.25 24.12 26.01
CA HIS A 278 0.85 24.04 26.43
C HIS A 278 -0.06 24.97 25.62
N LEU A 279 0.31 26.26 25.49
CA LEU A 279 -0.47 27.24 24.73
C LEU A 279 -0.56 26.86 23.25
N PHE A 280 0.55 26.43 22.66
CA PHE A 280 0.56 25.91 21.30
C PHE A 280 -0.45 24.79 21.11
N LYS A 281 -0.50 23.80 22.01
CA LYS A 281 -1.44 22.67 21.91
C LYS A 281 -2.90 23.11 21.95
N HIS A 282 -3.21 24.13 22.76
CA HIS A 282 -4.54 24.70 22.84
C HIS A 282 -4.91 25.44 21.54
N SER A 283 -4.04 26.34 21.06
CA SER A 283 -4.26 27.03 19.79
C SER A 283 -4.31 26.07 18.60
N PHE A 284 -3.53 24.99 18.64
CA PHE A 284 -3.54 23.97 17.59
C PHE A 284 -4.83 23.14 17.60
N TYR A 285 -5.40 22.87 18.78
CA TYR A 285 -6.73 22.27 18.89
C TYR A 285 -7.80 23.16 18.25
N GLU A 286 -7.81 24.45 18.55
CA GLU A 286 -8.75 25.41 17.95
C GLU A 286 -8.58 25.48 16.43
N TYR A 287 -7.32 25.57 15.97
CA TYR A 287 -6.98 25.53 14.55
C TYR A 287 -7.53 24.28 13.86
N LEU A 288 -7.35 23.09 14.44
CA LEU A 288 -7.88 21.86 13.84
C LEU A 288 -9.41 21.78 13.92
N SER A 289 -10.02 22.41 14.92
CA SER A 289 -11.44 22.27 15.26
C SER A 289 -12.39 23.17 14.48
N SER A 290 -11.87 24.17 13.79
CA SER A 290 -12.65 25.15 13.03
C SER A 290 -13.43 24.55 11.85
N SER A 291 -12.99 23.42 11.28
CA SER A 291 -13.62 22.83 10.07
C SER A 291 -14.81 21.90 10.38
N PHE A 292 -15.17 21.73 11.65
CA PHE A 292 -16.10 20.67 12.07
C PHE A 292 -17.58 21.08 12.07
N ASP A 293 -18.02 22.00 11.22
CA ASP A 293 -19.45 22.34 11.08
C ASP A 293 -20.20 21.22 10.35
N VAL A 294 -20.50 20.15 11.09
CA VAL A 294 -21.24 18.97 10.62
C VAL A 294 -22.58 18.92 11.36
N GLU A 295 -23.64 18.48 10.66
CA GLU A 295 -25.03 18.44 11.15
C GLU A 295 -25.24 17.62 12.45
N SER A 296 -24.34 16.68 12.76
CA SER A 296 -24.43 15.79 13.92
C SER A 296 -23.69 16.36 15.14
N HIS A 297 -24.39 17.20 15.93
CA HIS A 297 -23.84 17.87 17.11
C HIS A 297 -23.20 16.91 18.13
N HIS A 298 -23.82 15.75 18.40
CA HIS A 298 -23.33 14.82 19.42
C HIS A 298 -22.00 14.16 19.04
N ILE A 299 -21.85 13.75 17.77
CA ILE A 299 -20.63 13.08 17.28
C ILE A 299 -19.48 14.09 17.18
N GLN A 300 -19.78 15.32 16.77
CA GLN A 300 -18.85 16.44 16.74
C GLN A 300 -18.26 16.71 18.14
N VAL A 301 -19.09 16.80 19.18
CA VAL A 301 -18.66 17.04 20.56
C VAL A 301 -17.78 15.90 21.08
N HIS A 302 -18.18 14.64 20.86
CA HIS A 302 -17.37 13.50 21.31
C HIS A 302 -15.99 13.47 20.64
N PHE A 303 -15.93 13.72 19.33
CA PHE A 303 -14.68 13.76 18.60
C PHE A 303 -13.79 14.94 19.03
N LYS A 304 -14.36 16.15 19.15
CA LYS A 304 -13.67 17.35 19.64
C LYS A 304 -13.07 17.12 21.02
N ASN A 305 -13.84 16.57 21.95
CA ASN A 305 -13.34 16.23 23.29
C ASN A 305 -12.19 15.22 23.24
N LYS A 306 -12.33 14.16 22.43
CA LYS A 306 -11.28 13.14 22.30
C LYS A 306 -9.99 13.72 21.69
N LEU A 307 -10.11 14.60 20.69
CA LEU A 307 -8.98 15.32 20.11
C LEU A 307 -8.32 16.25 21.14
N TYR A 308 -9.11 17.00 21.89
CA TYR A 308 -8.62 17.89 22.95
C TYR A 308 -7.83 17.13 24.02
N HIS A 309 -8.41 16.05 24.56
CA HIS A 309 -7.75 15.20 25.55
C HIS A 309 -6.48 14.56 24.99
N TYR A 310 -6.53 14.07 23.75
CA TYR A 310 -5.35 13.49 23.12
C TYR A 310 -4.24 14.53 23.00
N LEU A 311 -4.51 15.71 22.41
CA LEU A 311 -3.56 16.80 22.32
C LEU A 311 -2.98 17.16 23.67
N ARG A 312 -3.82 17.40 24.68
CA ARG A 312 -3.38 17.73 26.05
C ARG A 312 -2.41 16.68 26.61
N SER A 313 -2.69 15.39 26.40
CA SER A 313 -1.84 14.29 26.86
C SER A 313 -0.54 14.11 26.06
N ILE A 314 -0.43 14.62 24.84
CA ILE A 314 0.80 14.49 24.05
C ILE A 314 1.93 15.26 24.72
N MET A 315 2.92 14.51 25.21
CA MET A 315 4.17 15.01 25.77
C MET A 315 3.91 16.05 26.87
N SER A 316 2.97 15.74 27.78
CA SER A 316 2.53 16.64 28.85
C SER A 316 3.65 17.04 29.79
N GLU A 317 4.67 16.20 29.92
CA GLU A 317 5.90 16.47 30.68
C GLU A 317 6.71 17.65 30.13
N ARG A 318 6.46 18.08 28.88
CA ARG A 318 7.15 19.18 28.21
C ARG A 318 6.28 20.43 28.06
N ASN A 319 5.16 20.52 28.78
CA ASN A 319 4.18 21.60 28.64
C ASN A 319 4.74 23.00 28.90
N ASP A 320 5.64 23.10 29.86
CA ASP A 320 6.23 24.36 30.30
C ASP A 320 7.45 24.77 29.46
N GLU A 321 7.91 23.89 28.56
CA GLU A 321 8.97 24.21 27.61
C GLU A 321 8.49 25.22 26.55
N LEU A 322 9.41 26.05 26.08
CA LEU A 322 9.16 26.90 24.92
C LEU A 322 8.93 26.05 23.66
N LEU A 323 7.91 26.44 22.88
CA LEU A 323 7.63 25.82 21.59
C LEU A 323 8.86 25.90 20.69
N ASN A 324 9.17 24.78 20.03
CA ASN A 324 10.18 24.70 18.99
C ASN A 324 9.72 23.76 17.86
N GLU A 325 10.43 23.80 16.72
CA GLU A 325 10.08 23.01 15.54
C GLU A 325 10.05 21.50 15.84
N SER A 326 10.95 21.00 16.70
CA SER A 326 11.01 19.59 17.09
C SER A 326 9.76 19.16 17.86
N LEU A 327 9.27 19.98 18.78
CA LEU A 327 8.00 19.76 19.48
C LEU A 327 6.83 19.73 18.49
N MET A 328 6.71 20.74 17.64
CA MET A 328 5.64 20.82 16.63
C MET A 328 5.63 19.60 15.69
N MET A 329 6.79 19.21 15.18
CA MET A 329 6.99 18.02 14.34
C MET A 329 6.54 16.73 15.06
N LYS A 330 6.97 16.54 16.32
CA LYS A 330 6.59 15.37 17.12
C LYS A 330 5.09 15.34 17.40
N THR A 331 4.47 16.49 17.69
CA THR A 331 3.03 16.61 17.91
C THR A 331 2.26 16.23 16.65
N CYS A 332 2.62 16.80 15.49
CA CYS A 332 1.97 16.49 14.22
C CYS A 332 2.14 15.00 13.84
N HIS A 333 3.33 14.42 14.06
CA HIS A 333 3.57 13.00 13.83
C HIS A 333 2.71 12.09 14.73
N LYS A 334 2.57 12.45 16.01
CA LYS A 334 1.71 11.73 16.96
C LYS A 334 0.24 11.85 16.58
N LEU A 335 -0.22 13.02 16.15
CA LEU A 335 -1.58 13.20 15.61
C LEU A 335 -1.86 12.32 14.39
N LEU A 336 -0.97 12.28 13.40
CA LEU A 336 -1.15 11.38 12.25
C LEU A 336 -1.19 9.90 12.68
N SER A 337 -0.43 9.54 13.72
CA SER A 337 -0.46 8.20 14.30
C SER A 337 -1.78 7.90 15.03
N PHE A 338 -2.35 8.90 15.68
CA PHE A 338 -3.64 8.81 16.36
C PHE A 338 -4.81 8.67 15.38
N PHE A 339 -4.77 9.40 14.26
CA PHE A 339 -5.87 9.37 13.29
C PHE A 339 -5.91 8.11 12.45
N ILE A 340 -4.77 7.59 11.96
CA ILE A 340 -4.75 6.57 10.89
C ILE A 340 -4.31 5.20 11.42
N VAL A 341 -3.00 4.92 11.37
CA VAL A 341 -2.40 3.63 11.74
C VAL A 341 -0.98 3.88 12.24
N HIS A 342 -0.64 3.33 13.40
CA HIS A 342 0.72 3.38 13.94
C HIS A 342 1.61 2.23 13.42
N SER A 343 1.08 1.02 13.22
CA SER A 343 1.83 -0.13 12.67
C SER A 343 0.93 -1.21 12.06
N SER A 344 1.49 -2.09 11.22
CA SER A 344 0.76 -3.22 10.59
C SER A 344 0.30 -4.31 11.56
N LYS A 345 0.76 -4.29 12.81
CA LYS A 345 0.52 -5.34 13.82
C LYS A 345 -0.61 -5.04 14.81
N LYS A 346 -1.13 -3.80 14.86
CA LYS A 346 -2.30 -3.43 15.68
C LYS A 346 -3.33 -2.70 14.83
N SER A 347 -4.54 -3.25 14.75
CA SER A 347 -5.71 -2.76 14.02
C SER A 347 -6.32 -1.48 14.63
N GLN A 348 -5.51 -0.44 14.82
CA GLN A 348 -5.97 0.85 15.37
C GLN A 348 -6.58 1.79 14.30
N HIS A 349 -6.94 1.29 13.12
CA HIS A 349 -7.61 2.07 12.08
C HIS A 349 -9.14 2.14 12.23
N PHE A 350 -9.74 1.44 13.19
CA PHE A 350 -11.18 1.58 13.47
C PHE A 350 -11.54 3.01 13.86
N PHE A 351 -10.66 3.73 14.56
CA PHE A 351 -10.88 5.14 14.85
C PHE A 351 -10.92 5.97 13.56
N PHE A 352 -10.03 5.68 12.60
CA PHE A 352 -10.03 6.33 11.30
C PHE A 352 -11.32 6.03 10.51
N ILE A 353 -11.75 4.77 10.47
CA ILE A 353 -12.99 4.36 9.79
C ILE A 353 -14.20 5.05 10.43
N ASN A 354 -14.26 5.08 11.76
CA ASN A 354 -15.31 5.79 12.49
C ASN A 354 -15.28 7.29 12.19
N LEU A 355 -14.10 7.89 12.09
CA LEU A 355 -13.95 9.30 11.73
C LEU A 355 -14.53 9.59 10.34
N ILE A 356 -14.24 8.72 9.37
CA ILE A 356 -14.76 8.83 8.00
C ILE A 356 -16.27 8.59 7.96
N GLY A 357 -16.77 7.60 8.70
CA GLY A 357 -18.20 7.32 8.77
C GLY A 357 -19.01 8.47 9.38
N ASN A 358 -18.38 9.26 10.25
CA ASN A 358 -19.03 10.34 11.00
C ASN A 358 -18.87 11.73 10.36
N LEU A 359 -17.66 12.08 9.91
CA LEU A 359 -17.36 13.39 9.31
C LEU A 359 -17.39 13.37 7.78
N GLY A 360 -17.39 12.18 7.18
CA GLY A 360 -17.21 12.00 5.76
C GLY A 360 -15.74 12.04 5.33
N PRO A 361 -15.44 11.51 4.12
CA PRO A 361 -14.08 11.42 3.59
C PRO A 361 -13.46 12.80 3.28
N VAL A 362 -14.26 13.78 2.88
CA VAL A 362 -13.81 15.13 2.51
C VAL A 362 -13.28 15.88 3.74
N ILE A 363 -14.10 16.01 4.80
CA ILE A 363 -13.73 16.70 6.04
C ILE A 363 -12.57 15.97 6.75
N THR A 364 -12.61 14.64 6.79
CA THR A 364 -11.51 13.84 7.37
C THR A 364 -10.19 14.11 6.65
N THR A 365 -10.22 14.19 5.32
CA THR A 365 -9.02 14.52 4.54
C THR A 365 -8.59 15.98 4.75
N GLY A 366 -9.54 16.91 4.88
CA GLY A 366 -9.27 18.30 5.22
C GLY A 366 -8.53 18.44 6.55
N LEU A 367 -8.92 17.67 7.57
CA LEU A 367 -8.22 17.61 8.84
C LEU A 367 -6.76 17.15 8.69
N LEU A 368 -6.52 16.10 7.91
CA LEU A 368 -5.17 15.61 7.63
C LEU A 368 -4.34 16.63 6.85
N LEU A 369 -4.96 17.32 5.89
CA LEU A 369 -4.34 18.39 5.11
C LEU A 369 -3.95 19.57 6.00
N LYS A 370 -4.80 19.99 6.95
CA LYS A 370 -4.49 21.07 7.90
C LYS A 370 -3.26 20.74 8.75
N ILE A 371 -3.11 19.48 9.18
CA ILE A 371 -1.89 19.02 9.89
C ILE A 371 -0.67 19.09 8.97
N LEU A 372 -0.79 18.64 7.71
CA LEU A 372 0.30 18.71 6.74
C LEU A 372 0.72 20.15 6.40
N LEU A 373 -0.22 21.09 6.32
CA LEU A 373 0.10 22.48 6.01
C LEU A 373 0.87 23.18 7.14
N VAL A 374 0.64 22.76 8.39
CA VAL A 374 1.47 23.16 9.54
C VAL A 374 2.83 22.47 9.50
N CYS A 375 2.88 21.20 9.07
CA CYS A 375 4.07 20.37 9.13
C CYS A 375 4.32 19.57 7.84
N GLN A 376 4.82 20.25 6.81
CA GLN A 376 4.90 19.71 5.45
C GLN A 376 5.86 18.51 5.32
N GLN A 377 6.88 18.46 6.19
CA GLN A 377 7.86 17.38 6.24
C GLN A 377 7.21 16.01 6.54
N LEU A 378 5.96 15.98 7.04
CA LEU A 378 5.22 14.76 7.32
C LEU A 378 4.45 14.19 6.11
N LYS A 379 4.46 14.83 4.94
CA LYS A 379 3.81 14.29 3.73
C LYS A 379 4.24 12.85 3.41
N PRO A 380 5.55 12.50 3.41
CA PRO A 380 5.98 11.11 3.19
C PRO A 380 5.51 10.15 4.30
N ASN A 381 5.35 10.64 5.54
CA ASN A 381 4.83 9.84 6.64
C ASN A 381 3.35 9.49 6.41
N LEU A 382 2.56 10.44 5.93
CA LEU A 382 1.15 10.24 5.62
C LEU A 382 0.96 9.28 4.44
N GLU A 383 1.70 9.47 3.35
CA GLU A 383 1.72 8.57 2.18
C GLU A 383 2.06 7.12 2.61
N LYS A 384 3.06 6.95 3.47
CA LYS A 384 3.44 5.62 4.01
C LYS A 384 2.29 4.96 4.77
N ARG A 385 1.55 5.71 5.60
CA ARG A 385 0.43 5.17 6.38
C ARG A 385 -0.73 4.75 5.49
N PHE A 386 -1.07 5.56 4.48
CA PHE A 386 -2.08 5.18 3.49
C PHE A 386 -1.65 3.97 2.67
N ALA A 387 -0.37 3.85 2.31
CA ALA A 387 0.13 2.65 1.65
C ALA A 387 0.05 1.40 2.54
N LEU A 388 0.25 1.52 3.86
CA LEU A 388 0.03 0.42 4.81
C LEU A 388 -1.45 0.00 4.86
N LEU A 389 -2.37 0.97 4.93
CA LEU A 389 -3.81 0.70 4.86
C LEU A 389 -4.22 0.04 3.55
N PHE A 390 -3.71 0.56 2.43
CA PHE A 390 -3.94 0.00 1.11
C PHE A 390 -3.48 -1.47 1.06
N LYS A 391 -2.26 -1.78 1.51
CA LYS A 391 -1.74 -3.15 1.56
C LYS A 391 -2.57 -4.06 2.47
N HIS A 392 -3.10 -3.53 3.57
CA HIS A 392 -3.98 -4.29 4.47
C HIS A 392 -5.29 -4.72 3.78
N TYR A 393 -5.89 -3.83 2.99
CA TYR A 393 -7.17 -4.07 2.30
C TYR A 393 -7.04 -4.51 0.84
N GLN A 394 -5.83 -4.78 0.35
CA GLN A 394 -5.55 -5.00 -1.08
C GLN A 394 -6.35 -6.16 -1.71
N PHE A 395 -6.77 -7.15 -0.90
CA PHE A 395 -7.57 -8.30 -1.33
C PHE A 395 -9.07 -8.13 -1.06
N SER A 396 -9.48 -7.08 -0.36
CA SER A 396 -10.89 -6.74 -0.17
C SER A 396 -11.47 -6.16 -1.47
N THR A 397 -12.75 -6.39 -1.72
CA THR A 397 -13.44 -5.81 -2.88
C THR A 397 -13.59 -4.30 -2.71
N GLN A 398 -13.48 -3.54 -3.80
CA GLN A 398 -13.62 -2.08 -3.79
C GLN A 398 -14.94 -1.65 -3.15
N LYS A 399 -16.02 -2.43 -3.30
CA LYS A 399 -17.34 -2.23 -2.66
C LYS A 399 -17.26 -2.28 -1.14
N LYS A 400 -16.54 -3.26 -0.57
CA LYS A 400 -16.38 -3.41 0.89
C LYS A 400 -15.51 -2.32 1.51
N VAL A 401 -14.59 -1.75 0.73
CA VAL A 401 -13.65 -0.72 1.20
C VAL A 401 -13.85 0.62 0.48
N GLN A 402 -15.10 0.94 0.13
CA GLN A 402 -15.45 2.22 -0.51
C GLN A 402 -14.97 3.42 0.30
N TRP A 403 -15.03 3.35 1.63
CA TRP A 403 -14.49 4.38 2.52
C TRP A 403 -13.01 4.69 2.23
N LEU A 404 -12.20 3.66 1.94
CA LEU A 404 -10.78 3.80 1.67
C LEU A 404 -10.55 4.38 0.29
N VAL A 405 -11.30 3.92 -0.72
CA VAL A 405 -11.26 4.49 -2.08
C VAL A 405 -11.59 5.98 -2.01
N LYS A 406 -12.71 6.37 -1.39
CA LYS A 406 -13.13 7.77 -1.28
C LYS A 406 -12.09 8.65 -0.57
N VAL A 407 -11.49 8.18 0.52
CA VAL A 407 -10.43 8.93 1.20
C VAL A 407 -9.15 9.01 0.38
N LEU A 408 -8.76 7.95 -0.33
CA LEU A 408 -7.60 7.99 -1.20
C LEU A 408 -7.80 8.97 -2.36
N GLU A 409 -8.97 8.97 -3.01
CA GLU A 409 -9.31 9.97 -4.04
C GLU A 409 -9.22 11.40 -3.49
N ASN A 410 -9.85 11.66 -2.33
CA ASN A 410 -9.78 12.95 -1.67
C ASN A 410 -8.33 13.35 -1.32
N MET A 411 -7.52 12.40 -0.86
CA MET A 411 -6.12 12.63 -0.54
C MET A 411 -5.30 12.97 -1.78
N GLN A 412 -5.55 12.34 -2.93
CA GLN A 412 -4.90 12.72 -4.19
C GLN A 412 -5.25 14.16 -4.56
N ILE A 413 -6.54 14.52 -4.54
CA ILE A 413 -7.00 15.88 -4.83
C ILE A 413 -6.35 16.89 -3.88
N ALA A 414 -6.40 16.63 -2.57
CA ALA A 414 -5.81 17.49 -1.56
C ALA A 414 -4.31 17.69 -1.77
N LEU A 415 -3.55 16.62 -2.03
CA LEU A 415 -2.12 16.72 -2.29
C LEU A 415 -1.80 17.46 -3.58
N SER A 416 -2.54 17.19 -4.65
CA SER A 416 -2.33 17.81 -5.96
C SER A 416 -2.62 19.32 -5.93
N THR A 417 -3.69 19.74 -5.26
CA THR A 417 -4.07 21.16 -5.19
C THR A 417 -3.23 21.96 -4.19
N ASN A 418 -2.76 21.33 -3.10
CA ASN A 418 -2.05 22.03 -2.03
C ASN A 418 -0.52 21.84 -2.04
N PHE A 419 0.01 20.82 -2.69
CA PHE A 419 1.46 20.57 -2.81
C PHE A 419 1.93 20.28 -4.24
N GLY A 420 1.01 20.09 -5.19
CA GLY A 420 1.30 19.91 -6.61
C GLY A 420 1.43 21.23 -7.36
N ARG A 421 1.48 21.14 -8.69
CA ARG A 421 1.64 22.29 -9.61
C ARG A 421 0.31 22.78 -10.20
N ILE A 422 -0.81 22.23 -9.76
CA ILE A 422 -2.12 22.63 -10.27
C ILE A 422 -2.43 24.06 -9.83
N ASP A 423 -2.81 24.90 -10.80
CA ASP A 423 -3.46 26.18 -10.55
C ASP A 423 -4.98 26.06 -10.74
N LEU A 424 -5.72 26.21 -9.63
CA LEU A 424 -7.19 26.29 -9.59
C LEU A 424 -7.65 27.59 -8.92
N SER A 425 -6.85 28.67 -9.01
CA SER A 425 -7.15 29.97 -8.39
C SER A 425 -8.53 30.54 -8.72
N PHE A 426 -9.13 30.16 -9.85
CA PHE A 426 -10.50 30.53 -10.23
C PHE A 426 -11.60 29.93 -9.33
N PHE A 427 -11.28 28.98 -8.44
CA PHE A 427 -12.18 28.43 -7.42
C PHE A 427 -11.99 29.06 -6.02
N SER A 428 -11.00 29.94 -5.85
CA SER A 428 -10.63 30.52 -4.54
C SER A 428 -11.24 31.88 -4.23
#